data_AF-A0A559LZ32-F1
#
_entry.id   AF-A0A559LZ32-F1
#
_cell.length_a   1.000
_cell.length_b   1.000
_cell.length_c   1.000
_cell.angle_alpha   90.00
_cell.angle_beta   90.00
_cell.angle_gamma   90.00
#
_symmetry.space_group_name_H-M   'P 1'
#
loop_
_entity.id
_entity.type
_entity.pdbx_description
1 polymer ?
#
loop_
_entity_poly.entity_id
_entity_poly.type
_entity_poly.pdbx_seq_one_letter_code
_entity_poly.pdbx_strand_id
1 'polypeptide(L)'
;GSFTTGRRYAGVFGNGDASDDSSAEDQDGDAVGVVKGLSRTLRDLWLDPKQAAVGRVVDKWWTRWTVLVVLPAALAVAWCALPFPQYDLPDDDDDVQGFSFGLNALGHKVPGHGEARVEINFWFFLFVYYGFYNITALMWVTKVFNIYSLNWWPQSLGFPFTVSVIAAISIAAPIPIYYFPESRNFTKHNTVWICWTFFTMAMPLIMAFAILLNHERHLGLRQSLSETQRIFTSSWWTGETETVVGRDPQRRPAVQQSTFDPDAPLEVALATDSMNRRELSLRKRWIPASFVRFIWFCLALFIGMLAYVLGEAYAETYLRTLPHTTFATIVYVYSWVATVHILDGIVGWILGGNEGERVGSYPLGWIFKLYFALTYQTYVRALYARLRSPEQFIYLQILSSSFLIILGPLTMSKPFHYVLALLSINGQTLPSYQKFCARNIFIKGLAENVSMLTFLGSILVLHYGSNKDVYPYFAFDQDNSPPQDSSGGLPIGGGEMYDFGLTFYASLVTWACEIVAGWIVRRVLWYGWNSDVTGEAKADLAMWPELLPTGVVVMVHVLQNMLFSIVRLKFH
;
A
#
# COMPACT_ATOMS: atom_id res chain seq x y z
N GLY A 1 9.37 5.81 -44.95
CA GLY A 1 10.35 4.73 -45.13
C GLY A 1 11.24 4.65 -43.91
N SER A 2 11.42 3.44 -43.41
CA SER A 2 12.40 2.95 -42.41
C SER A 2 12.30 3.41 -40.95
N PHE A 3 11.68 2.53 -40.16
CA PHE A 3 11.81 2.36 -38.72
C PHE A 3 13.17 1.77 -38.36
N THR A 4 14.01 2.46 -37.58
CA THR A 4 15.14 1.82 -36.86
C THR A 4 15.58 2.65 -35.66
N THR A 5 14.96 2.43 -34.48
CA THR A 5 15.54 2.84 -33.18
C THR A 5 14.94 2.07 -31.98
N GLY A 6 14.53 0.81 -32.18
CA GLY A 6 14.00 -0.06 -31.11
C GLY A 6 15.02 -1.00 -30.44
N ARG A 7 16.30 -0.99 -30.85
CA ARG A 7 17.22 -2.11 -30.58
C ARG A 7 18.11 -1.98 -29.33
N ARG A 8 17.95 -0.95 -28.50
CA ARG A 8 18.89 -0.72 -27.37
C ARG A 8 18.46 -1.28 -26.00
N TYR A 9 17.24 -1.82 -25.85
CA TYR A 9 16.74 -2.36 -24.58
C TYR A 9 16.58 -3.89 -24.54
N ALA A 10 16.87 -4.59 -25.63
CA ALA A 10 16.69 -6.05 -25.73
C ALA A 10 17.92 -6.88 -25.29
N GLY A 11 19.04 -6.24 -24.91
CA GLY A 11 20.32 -6.93 -24.69
C GLY A 11 20.62 -7.35 -23.25
N VAL A 12 19.74 -7.08 -22.29
CA VAL A 12 20.00 -7.36 -20.85
C VAL A 12 19.46 -8.73 -20.41
N PHE A 13 18.59 -9.34 -21.21
CA PHE A 13 18.12 -10.70 -20.95
C PHE A 13 18.88 -11.65 -21.86
N GLY A 14 19.83 -12.38 -21.27
CA GLY A 14 20.62 -13.40 -21.96
C GLY A 14 19.71 -14.36 -22.71
N ASN A 15 19.96 -14.49 -24.00
CA ASN A 15 19.39 -15.50 -24.87
C ASN A 15 20.02 -16.85 -24.49
N GLY A 16 19.50 -17.47 -23.44
CA GLY A 16 19.83 -18.85 -23.09
C GLY A 16 18.97 -19.76 -23.94
N ASP A 17 19.55 -20.29 -25.00
CA ASP A 17 18.99 -21.38 -25.79
C ASP A 17 18.73 -22.57 -24.86
N ALA A 18 17.48 -22.75 -24.47
CA ALA A 18 17.01 -24.00 -23.90
C ALA A 18 16.79 -24.95 -25.07
N SER A 19 17.77 -25.83 -25.28
CA SER A 19 17.70 -26.96 -26.19
C SER A 19 16.41 -27.75 -25.96
N ASP A 20 15.58 -27.78 -27.01
CA ASP A 20 14.49 -28.72 -27.19
C ASP A 20 15.02 -30.16 -27.12
N ASP A 21 14.65 -30.88 -26.06
CA ASP A 21 14.56 -32.34 -26.12
C ASP A 21 13.07 -32.69 -26.18
N SER A 22 12.63 -32.92 -27.42
CA SER A 22 11.33 -33.51 -27.71
C SER A 22 11.52 -35.01 -27.91
N SER A 23 10.83 -35.82 -27.11
CA SER A 23 10.53 -37.20 -27.48
C SER A 23 9.21 -37.66 -26.86
N ALA A 24 8.28 -37.89 -27.79
CA ALA A 24 7.23 -38.90 -27.80
C ALA A 24 6.06 -38.84 -26.81
N GLU A 25 4.88 -38.61 -27.42
CA GLU A 25 3.61 -39.33 -27.21
C GLU A 25 2.87 -39.13 -25.88
N ASP A 26 1.82 -38.30 -25.92
CA ASP A 26 0.45 -38.67 -25.50
C ASP A 26 -0.55 -37.56 -25.87
N GLN A 27 -1.44 -37.84 -26.83
CA GLN A 27 -2.44 -36.91 -27.39
C GLN A 27 -3.67 -36.68 -26.49
N ASP A 28 -3.68 -37.17 -25.25
CA ASP A 28 -4.74 -36.89 -24.26
C ASP A 28 -4.31 -35.86 -23.19
N GLY A 29 -3.15 -35.21 -23.37
CA GLY A 29 -2.48 -34.38 -22.36
C GLY A 29 -2.70 -32.87 -22.43
N ASP A 30 -3.37 -32.32 -23.45
CA ASP A 30 -3.33 -30.88 -23.72
C ASP A 30 -3.97 -30.02 -22.61
N ALA A 31 -5.12 -30.43 -22.07
CA ALA A 31 -5.76 -29.70 -20.97
C ALA A 31 -4.96 -29.79 -19.66
N VAL A 32 -4.39 -30.97 -19.37
CA VAL A 32 -3.60 -31.19 -18.15
C VAL A 32 -2.25 -30.47 -18.23
N GLY A 33 -1.62 -30.45 -19.41
CA GLY A 33 -0.39 -29.71 -19.69
C GLY A 33 -0.57 -28.20 -19.55
N VAL A 34 -1.69 -27.65 -20.07
CA VAL A 34 -2.03 -26.23 -19.93
C VAL A 34 -2.29 -25.85 -18.47
N VAL A 35 -3.03 -26.66 -17.70
CA VAL A 35 -3.27 -26.40 -16.27
C VAL A 35 -1.97 -26.48 -15.46
N LYS A 36 -1.10 -27.44 -15.75
CA LYS A 36 0.21 -27.57 -15.08
C LYS A 36 1.14 -26.41 -15.44
N GLY A 37 1.12 -25.96 -16.69
CA GLY A 37 1.85 -24.78 -17.16
C GLY A 37 1.34 -23.48 -16.52
N LEU A 38 0.03 -23.34 -16.37
CA LEU A 38 -0.60 -22.19 -15.72
C LEU A 38 -0.34 -22.19 -14.22
N SER A 39 -0.40 -23.35 -13.55
CA SER A 39 -0.04 -23.51 -12.14
C SER A 39 1.43 -23.16 -11.87
N ARG A 40 2.35 -23.59 -12.74
CA ARG A 40 3.77 -23.20 -12.67
C ARG A 40 3.96 -21.70 -12.85
N THR A 41 3.26 -21.11 -13.82
CA THR A 41 3.31 -19.66 -14.08
C THR A 41 2.74 -18.86 -12.90
N LEU A 42 1.67 -19.37 -12.26
CA LEU A 42 1.07 -18.77 -11.08
C LEU A 42 2.02 -18.84 -9.88
N ARG A 43 2.66 -19.99 -9.66
CA ARG A 43 3.67 -20.16 -8.61
C ARG A 43 4.88 -19.24 -8.84
N ASP A 44 5.41 -19.23 -10.05
CA ASP A 44 6.59 -18.43 -10.45
C ASP A 44 6.33 -16.91 -10.52
N LEU A 45 5.07 -16.47 -10.35
CA LEU A 45 4.67 -15.06 -10.34
C LEU A 45 4.25 -14.56 -8.96
N TRP A 46 3.60 -15.40 -8.15
CA TRP A 46 2.96 -14.99 -6.90
C TRP A 46 3.63 -15.55 -5.64
N LEU A 47 4.13 -16.78 -5.71
CA LEU A 47 4.74 -17.47 -4.57
C LEU A 47 6.26 -17.23 -4.56
N ASP A 48 6.93 -17.60 -5.65
CA ASP A 48 8.38 -17.44 -5.83
C ASP A 48 8.64 -16.62 -7.10
N PRO A 49 8.47 -15.29 -7.05
CA PRO A 49 8.48 -14.47 -8.25
C PRO A 49 9.87 -14.49 -8.91
N LYS A 50 9.95 -15.03 -10.12
CA LYS A 50 11.19 -15.07 -10.92
C LYS A 50 11.29 -13.85 -11.82
N GLN A 51 12.49 -13.27 -11.93
CA GLN A 51 12.74 -12.11 -12.80
C GLN A 51 12.30 -12.35 -14.25
N ALA A 52 12.57 -13.53 -14.80
CA ALA A 52 12.17 -13.89 -16.17
C ALA A 52 10.65 -14.07 -16.35
N ALA A 53 9.93 -14.51 -15.32
CA ALA A 53 8.47 -14.62 -15.36
C ALA A 53 7.82 -13.25 -15.28
N VAL A 54 8.26 -12.41 -14.34
CA VAL A 54 7.78 -11.03 -14.18
C VAL A 54 8.09 -10.19 -15.43
N GLY A 55 9.29 -10.29 -15.99
CA GLY A 55 9.67 -9.60 -17.22
C GLY A 55 8.74 -9.91 -18.39
N ARG A 56 8.41 -11.19 -18.61
CA ARG A 56 7.48 -11.60 -19.68
C ARG A 56 6.07 -11.05 -19.50
N VAL A 57 5.57 -10.99 -18.26
CA VAL A 57 4.23 -10.47 -17.94
C VAL A 57 4.19 -8.94 -18.06
N VAL A 58 5.26 -8.24 -17.66
CA VAL A 58 5.32 -6.78 -17.61
C VAL A 58 5.63 -6.17 -18.98
N ASP A 59 6.28 -6.91 -19.87
CA ASP A 59 6.65 -6.39 -21.19
C ASP A 59 5.45 -6.10 -22.09
N LYS A 60 4.52 -7.06 -22.17
CA LYS A 60 3.25 -6.92 -22.91
C LYS A 60 2.33 -5.93 -22.19
N TRP A 61 1.82 -4.94 -22.92
CA TRP A 61 1.01 -3.87 -22.33
C TRP A 61 -0.34 -4.39 -21.80
N TRP A 62 -1.01 -5.28 -22.53
CA TRP A 62 -2.29 -5.87 -22.13
C TRP A 62 -2.18 -6.70 -20.86
N THR A 63 -1.15 -7.57 -20.75
CA THR A 63 -0.94 -8.39 -19.55
C THR A 63 -0.54 -7.53 -18.36
N ARG A 64 0.32 -6.53 -18.56
CA ARG A 64 0.67 -5.56 -17.51
C ARG A 64 -0.57 -4.83 -16.99
N TRP A 65 -1.39 -4.31 -17.89
CA TRP A 65 -2.62 -3.61 -17.51
C TRP A 65 -3.62 -4.54 -16.81
N THR A 66 -3.77 -5.77 -17.31
CA THR A 66 -4.64 -6.77 -16.68
C THR A 66 -4.17 -7.11 -15.26
N VAL A 67 -2.88 -7.36 -15.06
CA VAL A 67 -2.33 -7.78 -13.75
C VAL A 67 -2.25 -6.61 -12.76
N LEU A 68 -1.85 -5.42 -13.20
CA LEU A 68 -1.65 -4.28 -12.30
C LEU A 68 -2.90 -3.42 -12.12
N VAL A 69 -3.88 -3.47 -13.03
CA VAL A 69 -5.10 -2.63 -12.96
C VAL A 69 -6.35 -3.46 -12.77
N VAL A 70 -6.62 -4.40 -13.69
CA VAL A 70 -7.88 -5.16 -13.70
C VAL A 70 -7.97 -6.14 -12.54
N LEU A 71 -6.92 -6.93 -12.31
CA LEU A 71 -6.89 -7.94 -11.26
C LEU A 71 -7.16 -7.37 -9.86
N PRO A 72 -6.44 -6.35 -9.36
CA PRO A 72 -6.71 -5.80 -8.03
C PRO A 72 -8.11 -5.19 -7.93
N ALA A 73 -8.58 -4.50 -8.98
CA ALA A 73 -9.93 -3.93 -9.01
C ALA A 73 -11.01 -5.01 -8.98
N ALA A 74 -10.87 -6.05 -9.79
CA ALA A 74 -11.80 -7.17 -9.85
C ALA A 74 -11.84 -7.94 -8.52
N LEU A 75 -10.70 -8.14 -7.85
CA LEU A 75 -10.66 -8.79 -6.54
C LEU A 75 -11.39 -7.97 -5.46
N ALA A 76 -11.18 -6.65 -5.44
CA ALA A 76 -11.86 -5.77 -4.50
C ALA A 76 -13.38 -5.71 -4.76
N VAL A 77 -13.79 -5.60 -6.03
CA VAL A 77 -15.20 -5.55 -6.43
C VAL A 77 -15.90 -6.90 -6.21
N ALA A 78 -15.25 -8.02 -6.52
CA ALA A 78 -15.80 -9.35 -6.27
C ALA A 78 -16.00 -9.60 -4.76
N TRP A 79 -15.08 -9.10 -3.92
CA TRP A 79 -15.23 -9.19 -2.47
C TRP A 79 -16.42 -8.39 -1.95
N CYS A 80 -16.68 -7.16 -2.46
CA CYS A 80 -17.88 -6.41 -2.05
C CYS A 80 -19.19 -6.93 -2.68
N ALA A 81 -19.10 -7.73 -3.74
CA ALA A 81 -20.24 -8.39 -4.38
C ALA A 81 -20.81 -9.57 -3.58
N LEU A 82 -20.09 -10.05 -2.56
CA LEU A 82 -20.49 -11.24 -1.78
C LEU A 82 -21.83 -10.97 -1.07
N PRO A 83 -22.91 -11.71 -1.40
CA PRO A 83 -24.25 -11.41 -0.92
C PRO A 83 -24.35 -11.59 0.60
N PHE A 84 -24.69 -10.52 1.31
CA PHE A 84 -24.92 -10.59 2.75
C PHE A 84 -26.31 -11.17 3.06
N PRO A 85 -26.43 -12.09 4.02
CA PRO A 85 -27.71 -12.41 4.64
C PRO A 85 -28.20 -11.19 5.44
N GLN A 86 -29.31 -10.60 5.00
CA GLN A 86 -29.89 -9.37 5.52
C GLN A 86 -31.20 -9.66 6.26
N TYR A 87 -31.47 -8.88 7.30
CA TYR A 87 -32.70 -8.89 8.09
C TYR A 87 -33.24 -7.46 8.19
N ASP A 88 -34.56 -7.33 8.19
CA ASP A 88 -35.23 -6.03 8.33
C ASP A 88 -34.98 -5.46 9.73
N LEU A 89 -34.88 -4.13 9.82
CA LEU A 89 -34.74 -3.45 11.10
C LEU A 89 -36.05 -3.65 11.89
N PRO A 90 -36.00 -4.01 13.20
CA PRO A 90 -37.19 -3.94 14.03
C PRO A 90 -37.67 -2.48 14.07
N ASP A 91 -38.95 -2.26 13.74
CA ASP A 91 -39.58 -0.95 13.86
C ASP A 91 -39.49 -0.48 15.33
N ASP A 92 -38.97 0.72 15.57
CA ASP A 92 -39.05 1.40 16.88
C ASP A 92 -40.49 1.91 17.10
N ASP A 93 -41.48 1.02 17.01
CA ASP A 93 -42.91 1.28 17.22
C ASP A 93 -43.45 0.63 18.52
N ASP A 94 -42.58 0.44 19.53
CA ASP A 94 -43.01 -0.03 20.86
C ASP A 94 -43.29 1.10 21.87
N ASP A 95 -43.32 2.37 21.44
CA ASP A 95 -43.80 3.49 22.25
C ASP A 95 -44.84 4.34 21.49
N VAL A 96 -46.07 3.83 21.38
CA VAL A 96 -47.34 4.48 21.81
C VAL A 96 -48.52 3.60 21.35
N GLN A 97 -49.13 2.90 22.31
CA GLN A 97 -50.49 2.38 22.17
C GLN A 97 -51.46 3.53 21.84
N GLY A 98 -52.04 3.54 20.64
CA GLY A 98 -53.26 4.31 20.39
C GLY A 98 -53.48 4.74 18.94
N PHE A 99 -54.42 4.07 18.27
CA PHE A 99 -55.15 4.56 17.10
C PHE A 99 -54.34 4.89 15.82
N SER A 100 -54.01 3.87 15.03
CA SER A 100 -54.01 3.99 13.56
C SER A 100 -54.21 2.63 12.87
N PHE A 101 -55.44 2.14 12.92
CA PHE A 101 -55.93 1.16 11.94
C PHE A 101 -56.11 1.90 10.60
N GLY A 102 -55.19 1.73 9.64
CA GLY A 102 -55.45 2.08 8.23
C GLY A 102 -54.47 3.01 7.51
N LEU A 103 -53.17 3.06 7.84
CA LEU A 103 -52.19 3.83 7.06
C LEU A 103 -50.84 3.13 6.77
N ASN A 104 -50.75 1.80 6.93
CA ASN A 104 -49.50 1.03 6.71
C ASN A 104 -49.14 0.81 5.21
N ALA A 105 -49.53 1.73 4.33
CA ALA A 105 -49.21 1.68 2.89
C ALA A 105 -48.46 2.94 2.40
N LEU A 106 -48.05 3.85 3.28
CA LEU A 106 -47.36 5.10 2.94
C LEU A 106 -46.00 5.18 3.63
N GLY A 107 -44.99 4.68 2.92
CA GLY A 107 -43.61 5.16 2.97
C GLY A 107 -42.85 4.95 4.28
N HIS A 108 -42.07 3.86 4.35
CA HIS A 108 -40.91 3.82 5.24
C HIS A 108 -40.09 5.10 5.03
N LYS A 109 -39.97 5.92 6.08
CA LYS A 109 -39.08 7.07 6.09
C LYS A 109 -37.67 6.51 5.93
N VAL A 110 -37.08 6.67 4.75
CA VAL A 110 -35.72 6.22 4.45
C VAL A 110 -34.81 6.82 5.54
N PRO A 111 -34.08 5.99 6.31
CA PRO A 111 -33.17 6.47 7.34
C PRO A 111 -32.23 7.53 6.76
N GLY A 112 -31.91 8.54 7.56
CA GLY A 112 -31.06 9.65 7.14
C GLY A 112 -29.72 9.14 6.58
N HIS A 113 -29.12 9.91 5.67
CA HIS A 113 -27.83 9.58 5.07
C HIS A 113 -26.76 9.29 6.15
N GLY A 114 -26.41 8.02 6.33
CA GLY A 114 -25.41 7.57 7.31
C GLY A 114 -25.87 6.48 8.27
N GLU A 115 -27.17 6.17 8.32
CA GLU A 115 -27.71 5.08 9.15
C GLU A 115 -27.75 3.74 8.39
N ALA A 116 -27.62 2.64 9.14
CA ALA A 116 -27.73 1.29 8.58
C ALA A 116 -29.19 1.02 8.19
N ARG A 117 -29.42 0.50 6.98
CA ARG A 117 -30.77 0.21 6.46
C ARG A 117 -31.25 -1.21 6.77
N VAL A 118 -30.33 -2.11 7.05
CA VAL A 118 -30.58 -3.55 7.28
C VAL A 118 -29.64 -4.07 8.35
N GLU A 119 -30.09 -5.11 9.05
CA GLU A 119 -29.26 -5.88 9.96
C GLU A 119 -28.57 -7.02 9.19
N ILE A 120 -27.30 -7.25 9.50
CA ILE A 120 -26.45 -8.22 8.80
C ILE A 120 -26.17 -9.38 9.73
N ASN A 121 -26.10 -10.60 9.19
CA ASN A 121 -25.64 -11.76 9.96
C ASN A 121 -24.18 -11.58 10.43
N PHE A 122 -23.98 -11.56 11.75
CA PHE A 122 -22.66 -11.38 12.37
C PHE A 122 -21.65 -12.46 11.95
N TRP A 123 -22.05 -13.73 11.89
CA TRP A 123 -21.15 -14.84 11.59
C TRP A 123 -20.66 -14.84 10.14
N PHE A 124 -21.57 -14.55 9.21
CA PHE A 124 -21.19 -14.37 7.80
C PHE A 124 -20.25 -13.17 7.65
N PHE A 125 -20.56 -12.05 8.29
CA PHE A 125 -19.68 -10.88 8.29
C PHE A 125 -18.29 -11.24 8.85
N LEU A 126 -18.21 -11.91 10.00
CA LEU A 126 -16.95 -12.21 10.67
C LEU A 126 -16.07 -13.19 9.89
N PHE A 127 -16.61 -14.33 9.48
CA PHE A 127 -15.82 -15.40 8.84
C PHE A 127 -15.55 -15.16 7.37
N VAL A 128 -16.53 -14.64 6.64
CA VAL A 128 -16.43 -14.49 5.18
C VAL A 128 -15.91 -13.10 4.86
N TYR A 129 -16.68 -12.06 5.16
CA TYR A 129 -16.37 -10.71 4.71
C TYR A 129 -15.11 -10.13 5.39
N TYR A 130 -15.11 -10.10 6.72
CA TYR A 130 -13.99 -9.63 7.55
C TYR A 130 -12.81 -10.61 7.52
N GLY A 131 -13.06 -11.92 7.45
CA GLY A 131 -12.00 -12.93 7.31
C GLY A 131 -11.14 -12.71 6.06
N PHE A 132 -11.76 -12.55 4.88
CA PHE A 132 -11.02 -12.26 3.64
C PHE A 132 -10.27 -10.94 3.70
N TYR A 133 -10.89 -9.90 4.27
CA TYR A 133 -10.25 -8.61 4.47
C TYR A 133 -8.97 -8.72 5.32
N ASN A 134 -9.03 -9.48 6.41
CA ASN A 134 -7.90 -9.67 7.32
C ASN A 134 -6.80 -10.56 6.71
N ILE A 135 -7.15 -11.55 5.89
CA ILE A 135 -6.17 -12.36 5.16
C ILE A 135 -5.38 -11.49 4.18
N THR A 136 -6.04 -10.61 3.42
CA THR A 136 -5.34 -9.66 2.53
C THR A 136 -4.40 -8.76 3.32
N ALA A 137 -4.85 -8.26 4.47
CA ALA A 137 -4.08 -7.42 5.38
C ALA A 137 -2.81 -8.14 5.93
N LEU A 138 -2.93 -9.40 6.34
CA LEU A 138 -1.79 -10.22 6.76
C LEU A 138 -0.84 -10.54 5.60
N MET A 139 -1.39 -10.78 4.40
CA MET A 139 -0.61 -11.03 3.20
C MET A 139 0.21 -9.80 2.80
N TRP A 140 -0.37 -8.61 2.90
CA TRP A 140 0.34 -7.34 2.72
C TRP A 140 1.57 -7.29 3.62
N VAL A 141 1.37 -7.48 4.92
CA VAL A 141 2.43 -7.24 5.91
C VAL A 141 3.55 -8.24 5.68
N THR A 142 3.19 -9.50 5.46
CA THR A 142 4.14 -10.55 5.10
C THR A 142 4.97 -10.19 3.87
N LYS A 143 4.34 -9.71 2.79
CA LYS A 143 5.05 -9.31 1.57
C LYS A 143 5.98 -8.11 1.78
N VAL A 144 5.58 -7.14 2.61
CA VAL A 144 6.45 -6.02 3.01
C VAL A 144 7.67 -6.51 3.81
N PHE A 145 7.49 -7.44 4.75
CA PHE A 145 8.60 -8.07 5.47
C PHE A 145 9.52 -8.89 4.56
N ASN A 146 8.97 -9.57 3.55
CA ASN A 146 9.76 -10.28 2.54
C ASN A 146 10.62 -9.32 1.70
N ILE A 147 10.08 -8.17 1.28
CA ILE A 147 10.88 -7.12 0.60
C ILE A 147 11.98 -6.58 1.52
N TYR A 148 11.68 -6.45 2.82
CA TYR A 148 12.68 -6.09 3.83
C TYR A 148 13.66 -7.24 4.16
N SER A 149 13.45 -8.43 3.60
CA SER A 149 14.25 -9.64 3.82
C SER A 149 14.34 -10.08 5.30
N LEU A 150 13.25 -9.88 6.05
CA LEU A 150 13.17 -10.26 7.47
C LEU A 150 12.05 -11.28 7.68
N ASN A 151 12.42 -12.45 8.21
CA ASN A 151 11.46 -13.44 8.67
C ASN A 151 10.95 -13.03 10.05
N TRP A 152 9.65 -12.73 10.16
CA TRP A 152 9.03 -12.31 11.42
C TRP A 152 8.48 -13.48 12.24
N TRP A 153 8.44 -14.69 11.69
CA TRP A 153 7.96 -15.89 12.39
C TRP A 153 9.10 -16.65 13.07
N PRO A 154 8.85 -17.29 14.23
CA PRO A 154 9.83 -18.17 14.87
C PRO A 154 10.11 -19.41 14.01
N GLN A 155 11.38 -19.79 13.93
CA GLN A 155 11.83 -20.95 13.14
C GLN A 155 11.25 -22.28 13.66
N SER A 156 10.85 -22.35 14.93
CA SER A 156 10.27 -23.54 15.56
C SER A 156 8.83 -23.83 15.12
N LEU A 157 8.05 -22.80 14.79
CA LEU A 157 6.63 -22.94 14.42
C LEU A 157 6.42 -22.98 12.91
N GLY A 158 7.32 -22.35 12.14
CA GLY A 158 7.21 -22.25 10.69
C GLY A 158 6.15 -21.23 10.24
N PHE A 159 6.33 -20.71 9.02
CA PHE A 159 5.49 -19.65 8.44
C PHE A 159 3.98 -19.97 8.40
N PRO A 160 3.53 -21.10 7.81
CA PRO A 160 2.10 -21.32 7.62
C PRO A 160 1.36 -21.43 8.95
N PHE A 161 1.95 -22.11 9.93
CA PHE A 161 1.34 -22.26 11.25
C PHE A 161 1.20 -20.92 11.96
N THR A 162 2.24 -20.07 11.96
CA THR A 162 2.20 -18.78 12.66
C THR A 162 1.18 -17.83 12.04
N VAL A 163 1.06 -17.80 10.71
CA VAL A 163 0.05 -17.00 10.02
C VAL A 163 -1.35 -17.54 10.30
N SER A 164 -1.55 -18.86 10.28
CA SER A 164 -2.84 -19.47 10.60
C SER A 164 -3.27 -19.21 12.04
N VAL A 165 -2.34 -19.24 13.00
CA VAL A 165 -2.64 -18.91 14.41
C VAL A 165 -3.04 -17.44 14.56
N ILE A 166 -2.33 -16.50 13.93
CA ILE A 166 -2.69 -15.07 13.97
C ILE A 166 -4.04 -14.84 13.30
N ALA A 167 -4.31 -15.47 12.17
CA ALA A 167 -5.60 -15.40 11.49
C ALA A 167 -6.74 -16.03 12.31
N ALA A 168 -6.48 -17.11 13.05
CA ALA A 168 -7.47 -17.70 13.94
C ALA A 168 -7.77 -16.78 15.14
N ILE A 169 -6.72 -16.21 15.77
CA ILE A 169 -6.88 -15.25 16.87
C ILE A 169 -7.63 -14.00 16.39
N SER A 170 -7.34 -13.54 15.18
CA SER A 170 -7.97 -12.33 14.64
C SER A 170 -9.47 -12.48 14.38
N ILE A 171 -9.93 -13.70 14.12
CA ILE A 171 -11.35 -14.04 13.97
C ILE A 171 -11.98 -14.37 15.33
N ALA A 172 -11.23 -14.99 16.25
CA ALA A 172 -11.76 -15.41 17.55
C ALA A 172 -11.98 -14.25 18.53
N ALA A 173 -11.11 -13.24 18.55
CA ALA A 173 -11.18 -12.17 19.55
C ALA A 173 -12.42 -11.24 19.46
N PRO A 174 -13.01 -10.97 18.28
CA PRO A 174 -14.27 -10.23 18.19
C PRO A 174 -15.50 -10.99 18.72
N ILE A 175 -15.44 -12.33 18.86
CA ILE A 175 -16.59 -13.15 19.28
C ILE A 175 -17.05 -12.78 20.71
N PRO A 176 -16.17 -12.71 21.73
CA PRO A 176 -16.56 -12.23 23.05
C PRO A 176 -17.20 -10.83 23.02
N ILE A 177 -16.66 -9.90 22.22
CA ILE A 177 -17.13 -8.50 22.14
C ILE A 177 -18.59 -8.42 21.67
N TYR A 178 -19.02 -9.36 20.81
CA TYR A 178 -20.40 -9.45 20.33
C TYR A 178 -21.37 -9.96 21.40
N TYR A 179 -20.95 -10.90 22.25
CA TYR A 179 -21.81 -11.46 23.31
C TYR A 179 -22.00 -10.51 24.50
N PHE A 180 -21.07 -9.59 24.75
CA PHE A 180 -21.20 -8.63 25.84
C PHE A 180 -22.03 -7.41 25.42
N PRO A 181 -23.18 -7.14 26.08
CA PRO A 181 -24.12 -6.10 25.65
C PRO A 181 -23.53 -4.68 25.76
N GLU A 182 -22.66 -4.42 26.74
CA GLU A 182 -22.00 -3.11 26.88
C GLU A 182 -21.01 -2.83 25.73
N SER A 183 -20.36 -3.87 25.18
CA SER A 183 -19.40 -3.72 24.09
C SER A 183 -20.02 -3.87 22.70
N ARG A 184 -21.27 -4.32 22.58
CA ARG A 184 -21.98 -4.45 21.30
C ARG A 184 -22.06 -3.13 20.54
N ASN A 185 -22.12 -1.99 21.22
CA ASN A 185 -22.11 -0.67 20.60
C ASN A 185 -20.82 -0.36 19.83
N PHE A 186 -19.68 -0.96 20.21
CA PHE A 186 -18.43 -0.82 19.47
C PHE A 186 -18.48 -1.56 18.12
N THR A 187 -19.20 -2.67 18.04
CA THR A 187 -19.30 -3.47 16.81
C THR A 187 -20.01 -2.74 15.66
N LYS A 188 -20.83 -1.74 15.97
CA LYS A 188 -21.52 -0.87 14.99
C LYS A 188 -20.58 0.08 14.25
N HIS A 189 -19.42 0.39 14.84
CA HIS A 189 -18.49 1.38 14.30
C HIS A 189 -17.41 0.70 13.41
N ASN A 190 -17.30 1.14 12.16
CA ASN A 190 -16.28 0.63 11.22
C ASN A 190 -14.85 0.84 11.73
N THR A 191 -14.62 1.96 12.44
CA THR A 191 -13.33 2.31 13.06
C THR A 191 -12.82 1.21 13.98
N VAL A 192 -13.69 0.51 14.71
CA VAL A 192 -13.30 -0.56 15.63
C VAL A 192 -12.75 -1.76 14.87
N TRP A 193 -13.39 -2.16 13.78
CA TRP A 193 -12.94 -3.27 12.92
C TRP A 193 -11.65 -2.93 12.17
N ILE A 194 -11.49 -1.68 11.72
CA ILE A 194 -10.25 -1.21 11.11
C ILE A 194 -9.12 -1.18 12.14
N CYS A 195 -9.35 -0.66 13.35
CA CYS A 195 -8.40 -0.68 14.45
C CYS A 195 -8.02 -2.11 14.88
N TRP A 196 -8.98 -3.04 14.86
CA TRP A 196 -8.70 -4.45 15.12
C TRP A 196 -7.78 -5.05 14.05
N THR A 197 -8.03 -4.74 12.78
CA THR A 197 -7.16 -5.17 11.66
C THR A 197 -5.78 -4.53 11.74
N PHE A 198 -5.69 -3.29 12.21
CA PHE A 198 -4.41 -2.65 12.50
C PHE A 198 -3.63 -3.44 13.56
N PHE A 199 -4.28 -3.87 14.63
CA PHE A 199 -3.65 -4.66 15.68
C PHE A 199 -3.18 -6.03 15.16
N THR A 200 -3.95 -6.68 14.29
CA THR A 200 -3.57 -7.96 13.67
C THR A 200 -2.39 -7.79 12.71
N MET A 201 -2.33 -6.69 11.95
CA MET A 201 -1.19 -6.31 11.11
C MET A 201 0.06 -5.93 11.92
N ALA A 202 -0.11 -5.45 13.15
CA ALA A 202 0.99 -5.14 14.06
C ALA A 202 1.58 -6.39 14.74
N MET A 203 0.85 -7.52 14.81
CA MET A 203 1.35 -8.76 15.43
C MET A 203 2.65 -9.27 14.81
N PRO A 204 2.80 -9.36 13.47
CA PRO A 204 4.09 -9.65 12.83
C PRO A 204 5.23 -8.73 13.26
N LEU A 205 4.94 -7.44 13.43
CA LEU A 205 5.94 -6.44 13.85
C LEU A 205 6.34 -6.65 15.31
N ILE A 206 5.37 -6.88 16.20
CA ILE A 206 5.61 -7.19 17.62
C ILE A 206 6.41 -8.50 17.74
N MET A 207 6.08 -9.53 16.96
CA MET A 207 6.82 -10.78 16.94
C MET A 207 8.24 -10.61 16.41
N ALA A 208 8.44 -9.89 15.31
CA ALA A 208 9.78 -9.58 14.80
C ALA A 208 10.61 -8.81 15.83
N PHE A 209 10.00 -7.82 16.50
CA PHE A 209 10.64 -7.06 17.57
C PHE A 209 10.99 -7.95 18.77
N ALA A 210 10.06 -8.81 19.21
CA ALA A 210 10.29 -9.76 20.31
C ALA A 210 11.37 -10.78 19.96
N ILE A 211 11.42 -11.29 18.73
CA ILE A 211 12.48 -12.19 18.25
C ILE A 211 13.84 -11.49 18.31
N LEU A 212 13.92 -10.23 17.86
CA LEU A 212 15.14 -9.44 17.88
C LEU A 212 15.59 -9.08 19.30
N LEU A 213 14.66 -8.86 20.23
CA LEU A 213 14.97 -8.64 21.64
C LEU A 213 15.40 -9.93 22.36
N ASN A 214 14.75 -11.06 22.06
CA ASN A 214 15.03 -12.35 22.70
C ASN A 214 16.28 -13.05 22.13
N HIS A 215 16.66 -12.79 20.88
CA HIS A 215 17.94 -13.24 20.34
C HIS A 215 19.06 -12.35 20.90
N GLU A 216 19.49 -12.62 22.14
CA GLU A 216 20.67 -12.04 22.81
C GLU A 216 22.02 -12.37 22.11
N ARG A 217 22.03 -12.57 20.79
CA ARG A 217 23.24 -12.88 20.00
C ARG A 217 24.10 -11.63 19.71
N HIS A 218 23.76 -10.49 20.31
CA HIS A 218 24.52 -9.25 20.19
C HIS A 218 25.53 -9.02 21.34
N LEU A 219 25.56 -9.91 22.34
CA LEU A 219 26.55 -9.90 23.43
C LEU A 219 27.58 -11.05 23.36
N GLY A 220 27.38 -12.02 22.47
CA GLY A 220 28.32 -13.11 22.22
C GLY A 220 29.36 -12.73 21.16
N LEU A 221 30.49 -12.18 21.58
CA LEU A 221 31.61 -11.67 20.78
C LEU A 221 32.29 -12.69 19.82
N ARG A 222 31.71 -13.85 19.52
CA ARG A 222 32.34 -14.91 18.72
C ARG A 222 31.33 -15.78 18.00
N GLN A 223 30.77 -15.30 16.90
CA GLN A 223 30.40 -16.20 15.80
C GLN A 223 30.34 -15.39 14.52
N SER A 224 31.09 -15.87 13.53
CA SER A 224 31.18 -15.35 12.17
C SER A 224 29.79 -14.98 11.65
N LEU A 225 29.65 -13.73 11.21
CA LEU A 225 28.49 -13.24 10.47
C LEU A 225 28.10 -14.26 9.40
N SER A 226 26.81 -14.53 9.26
CA SER A 226 26.27 -15.35 8.19
C SER A 226 26.75 -14.80 6.83
N GLU A 227 26.96 -15.66 5.85
CA GLU A 227 27.41 -15.29 4.49
C GLU A 227 26.51 -14.22 3.85
N THR A 228 25.22 -14.22 4.20
CA THR A 228 24.23 -13.18 3.86
C THR A 228 24.40 -11.85 4.59
N GLN A 229 24.89 -11.85 5.85
CA GLN A 229 25.24 -10.62 6.57
C GLN A 229 26.54 -10.01 6.05
N ARG A 230 27.43 -10.84 5.49
CA ARG A 230 28.68 -10.41 4.86
C ARG A 230 28.42 -9.57 3.61
N ILE A 231 27.41 -9.92 2.80
CA ILE A 231 26.98 -9.21 1.58
C ILE A 231 26.62 -7.73 1.84
N PHE A 232 26.16 -7.37 3.04
CA PHE A 232 25.81 -5.99 3.39
C PHE A 232 26.91 -5.26 4.19
N THR A 233 28.04 -5.93 4.43
CA THR A 233 29.24 -5.32 5.03
C THR A 233 30.36 -5.11 4.02
N SER A 234 30.42 -5.92 2.95
CA SER A 234 31.34 -5.73 1.82
C SER A 234 30.61 -5.13 0.62
N SER A 235 31.06 -3.95 0.20
CA SER A 235 30.59 -3.15 -0.93
C SER A 235 30.85 -3.81 -2.30
N TRP A 236 30.23 -4.97 -2.56
CA TRP A 236 30.42 -5.67 -3.85
C TRP A 236 29.81 -4.92 -5.06
N TRP A 237 28.82 -4.04 -4.85
CA TRP A 237 28.15 -3.32 -5.96
C TRP A 237 28.84 -2.01 -6.39
N THR A 238 29.84 -1.51 -5.65
CA THR A 238 30.52 -0.24 -5.98
C THR A 238 31.82 -0.42 -6.75
N GLY A 239 32.25 -1.64 -7.07
CA GLY A 239 33.52 -1.87 -7.76
C GLY A 239 34.74 -1.40 -6.96
N GLU A 240 34.60 -1.17 -5.66
CA GLU A 240 35.72 -0.94 -4.76
C GLU A 240 36.45 -2.26 -4.56
N THR A 241 37.54 -2.45 -5.30
CA THR A 241 38.51 -3.52 -5.05
C THR A 241 38.92 -3.51 -3.59
N GLU A 242 38.78 -4.68 -2.96
CA GLU A 242 39.17 -4.97 -1.59
C GLU A 242 40.53 -4.33 -1.22
N THR A 243 40.53 -3.43 -0.23
CA THR A 243 41.74 -3.09 0.54
C THR A 243 41.61 -3.53 2.01
N VAL A 244 40.77 -4.55 2.25
CA VAL A 244 40.83 -5.30 3.51
C VAL A 244 41.93 -6.33 3.35
N VAL A 245 43.15 -5.92 3.73
CA VAL A 245 44.32 -6.79 3.88
C VAL A 245 43.87 -8.07 4.58
N GLY A 246 44.03 -9.19 3.86
CA GLY A 246 43.79 -10.53 4.38
C GLY A 246 44.50 -10.69 5.72
N ARG A 247 43.74 -11.13 6.71
CA ARG A 247 44.23 -11.44 8.05
C ARG A 247 45.19 -12.63 7.91
N ASP A 248 46.47 -12.34 7.77
CA ASP A 248 47.53 -13.35 7.89
C ASP A 248 47.35 -14.06 9.24
N PRO A 249 47.42 -15.41 9.29
CA PRO A 249 47.49 -16.09 10.56
C PRO A 249 48.77 -15.63 11.25
N GLN A 250 48.60 -14.97 12.40
CA GLN A 250 49.66 -14.48 13.29
C GLN A 250 50.61 -15.63 13.64
N ARG A 251 51.62 -15.85 12.80
CA ARG A 251 52.77 -16.67 13.11
C ARG A 251 53.51 -15.92 14.21
N ARG A 252 53.65 -16.54 15.38
CA ARG A 252 54.44 -16.00 16.50
C ARG A 252 55.74 -15.41 15.96
N PRO A 253 56.14 -14.18 16.33
CA PRO A 253 57.45 -13.69 15.95
C PRO A 253 58.49 -14.61 16.58
N ALA A 254 59.36 -15.16 15.75
CA ALA A 254 60.57 -15.79 16.23
C ALA A 254 61.40 -14.68 16.88
N VAL A 255 61.68 -14.83 18.17
CA VAL A 255 62.66 -14.04 18.89
C VAL A 255 64.00 -14.20 18.15
N GLN A 256 64.41 -13.20 17.38
CA GLN A 256 65.80 -13.09 16.96
C GLN A 256 66.59 -12.48 18.12
N GLN A 257 67.36 -13.34 18.80
CA GLN A 257 68.44 -12.96 19.69
C GLN A 257 69.54 -12.27 18.87
N SER A 258 69.50 -10.94 18.78
CA SER A 258 70.69 -10.14 18.54
C SER A 258 70.34 -8.66 18.66
N THR A 259 71.16 -7.92 19.41
CA THR A 259 71.05 -6.50 19.75
C THR A 259 70.27 -6.23 21.04
N PHE A 260 70.88 -6.62 22.15
CA PHE A 260 70.64 -5.99 23.45
C PHE A 260 71.46 -4.69 23.46
N ASP A 261 70.80 -3.54 23.37
CA ASP A 261 71.43 -2.23 23.53
C ASP A 261 71.17 -1.75 24.97
N PRO A 262 72.20 -1.71 25.84
CA PRO A 262 72.03 -1.36 27.26
C PRO A 262 71.70 0.11 27.52
N ASP A 263 71.73 0.98 26.50
CA ASP A 263 71.53 2.44 26.66
C ASP A 263 70.20 2.96 26.06
N ALA A 264 69.30 2.09 25.61
CA ALA A 264 67.99 2.52 25.11
C ALA A 264 67.08 2.95 26.27
N PRO A 265 66.55 4.19 26.29
CA PRO A 265 65.65 4.64 27.34
C PRO A 265 64.37 3.80 27.32
N LEU A 266 63.96 3.32 28.50
CA LEU A 266 62.73 2.55 28.73
C LEU A 266 61.50 3.38 28.35
N GLU A 267 61.14 3.38 27.08
CA GLU A 267 59.85 3.89 26.63
C GLU A 267 58.81 2.81 26.92
N VAL A 268 58.19 2.92 28.10
CA VAL A 268 56.98 2.15 28.46
C VAL A 268 55.88 2.60 27.49
N ALA A 269 55.84 1.94 26.32
CA ALA A 269 54.83 2.17 25.32
C ALA A 269 53.46 1.92 25.94
N LEU A 270 52.68 3.00 26.04
CA LEU A 270 51.28 3.10 26.45
C LEU A 270 50.36 2.30 25.49
N ALA A 271 50.59 1.00 25.32
CA ALA A 271 49.75 0.11 24.52
C ALA A 271 48.36 -0.08 25.15
N THR A 272 48.22 0.20 26.44
CA THR A 272 46.96 0.11 27.19
C THR A 272 45.95 1.20 26.83
N ASP A 273 46.39 2.38 26.38
CA ASP A 273 45.47 3.50 26.16
C ASP A 273 44.76 3.43 24.79
N SER A 274 45.39 2.78 23.81
CA SER A 274 44.79 2.55 22.48
C SER A 274 43.68 1.50 22.49
N MET A 275 43.80 0.47 23.34
CA MET A 275 42.75 -0.55 23.52
C MET A 275 41.55 0.01 24.28
N ASN A 276 41.78 0.77 25.36
CA ASN A 276 40.70 1.39 26.13
C ASN A 276 39.92 2.44 25.32
N ARG A 277 40.58 3.22 24.45
CA ARG A 277 39.88 4.16 23.54
C ARG A 277 39.03 3.46 22.48
N ARG A 278 39.48 2.31 21.97
CA ARG A 278 38.71 1.47 21.03
C ARG A 278 37.54 0.79 21.71
N GLU A 279 37.71 0.32 22.94
CA GLU A 279 36.61 -0.24 23.72
C GLU A 279 35.57 0.82 24.11
N LEU A 280 35.99 2.05 24.40
CA LEU A 280 35.09 3.17 24.68
C LEU A 280 34.35 3.67 23.43
N SER A 281 34.97 3.63 22.23
CA SER A 281 34.28 3.98 20.98
C SER A 281 33.32 2.89 20.50
N LEU A 282 33.65 1.62 20.75
CA LEU A 282 32.75 0.48 20.53
C LEU A 282 31.61 0.45 21.55
N ARG A 283 31.87 0.82 22.81
CA ARG A 283 30.83 1.02 23.86
C ARG A 283 29.92 2.21 23.60
N LYS A 284 30.22 3.12 22.66
CA LYS A 284 29.36 4.28 22.36
C LYS A 284 28.31 4.01 21.28
N ARG A 285 28.32 2.83 20.64
CA ARG A 285 27.33 2.43 19.65
C ARG A 285 26.47 1.29 20.21
N TRP A 286 25.71 1.62 21.27
CA TRP A 286 24.83 0.69 22.01
C TRP A 286 23.76 0.01 21.17
N ILE A 287 23.59 0.42 19.92
CA ILE A 287 22.60 -0.14 19.01
C ILE A 287 23.29 -0.44 17.66
N PRO A 288 23.30 -1.70 17.19
CA PRO A 288 23.75 -2.04 15.85
C PRO A 288 23.00 -1.22 14.79
N ALA A 289 23.68 -0.75 13.75
CA ALA A 289 23.03 0.03 12.68
C ALA A 289 21.85 -0.71 12.03
N SER A 290 21.87 -2.04 12.00
CA SER A 290 20.74 -2.86 11.55
C SER A 290 19.49 -2.70 12.42
N PHE A 291 19.64 -2.60 13.75
CA PHE A 291 18.51 -2.42 14.66
C PHE A 291 17.92 -1.01 14.55
N VAL A 292 18.75 0.01 14.38
CA VAL A 292 18.27 1.38 14.10
C VAL A 292 17.47 1.41 12.79
N ARG A 293 17.95 0.76 11.73
CA ARG A 293 17.22 0.62 10.46
C ARG A 293 15.90 -0.12 10.63
N PHE A 294 15.88 -1.16 11.46
CA PHE A 294 14.66 -1.89 11.75
C PHE A 294 13.63 -1.04 12.49
N ILE A 295 14.04 -0.21 13.45
CA ILE A 295 13.16 0.75 14.13
C ILE A 295 12.60 1.77 13.13
N TRP A 296 13.43 2.33 12.25
CA TRP A 296 12.96 3.24 11.20
C TRP A 296 11.93 2.57 10.27
N PHE A 297 12.17 1.31 9.91
CA PHE A 297 11.20 0.52 9.14
C PHE A 297 9.88 0.32 9.90
N CYS A 298 9.94 -0.04 11.17
CA CYS A 298 8.76 -0.19 12.03
C CYS A 298 7.98 1.13 12.14
N LEU A 299 8.69 2.26 12.28
CA LEU A 299 8.09 3.59 12.31
C LEU A 299 7.41 3.94 10.98
N ALA A 300 8.03 3.64 9.84
CA ALA A 300 7.44 3.86 8.53
C ALA A 300 6.16 3.03 8.32
N LEU A 301 6.18 1.75 8.73
CA LEU A 301 5.00 0.89 8.72
C LEU A 301 3.90 1.45 9.65
N PHE A 302 4.26 1.84 10.87
CA PHE A 302 3.31 2.42 11.82
C PHE A 302 2.64 3.69 11.28
N ILE A 303 3.42 4.61 10.69
CA ILE A 303 2.88 5.83 10.07
C ILE A 303 1.95 5.49 8.89
N GLY A 304 2.36 4.56 8.03
CA GLY A 304 1.53 4.10 6.92
C GLY A 304 0.19 3.54 7.42
N MET A 305 0.23 2.68 8.43
CA MET A 305 -0.96 2.08 9.01
C MET A 305 -1.84 3.11 9.75
N LEU A 306 -1.23 4.08 10.44
CA LEU A 306 -1.93 5.18 11.13
C LEU A 306 -2.70 6.08 10.15
N ALA A 307 -2.17 6.29 8.94
CA ALA A 307 -2.83 7.10 7.91
C ALA A 307 -4.25 6.61 7.59
N TYR A 308 -4.50 5.30 7.65
CA TYR A 308 -5.84 4.76 7.41
C TYR A 308 -6.81 5.05 8.54
N VAL A 309 -6.38 4.79 9.78
CA VAL A 309 -7.20 5.03 10.97
C VAL A 309 -7.55 6.52 11.07
N LEU A 310 -6.57 7.40 10.81
CA LEU A 310 -6.80 8.84 10.77
C LEU A 310 -7.80 9.22 9.68
N GLY A 311 -7.73 8.63 8.49
CA GLY A 311 -8.63 8.97 7.40
C GLY A 311 -10.07 8.55 7.66
N GLU A 312 -10.28 7.40 8.30
CA GLU A 312 -11.62 6.95 8.71
C GLU A 312 -12.17 7.83 9.84
N ALA A 313 -11.38 8.07 10.89
CA ALA A 313 -11.78 8.93 12.00
C ALA A 313 -12.09 10.35 11.52
N TYR A 314 -11.31 10.85 10.56
CA TYR A 314 -11.57 12.10 9.88
C TYR A 314 -12.94 12.03 9.19
N ALA A 315 -13.13 11.11 8.23
CA ALA A 315 -14.39 10.96 7.51
C ALA A 315 -15.63 10.82 8.40
N GLU A 316 -15.53 10.08 9.50
CA GLU A 316 -16.60 9.93 10.48
C GLU A 316 -16.92 11.27 11.18
N THR A 317 -15.89 12.03 11.56
CA THR A 317 -16.05 13.37 12.16
C THR A 317 -16.75 14.33 11.20
N TYR A 318 -16.45 14.27 9.90
CA TYR A 318 -17.13 15.09 8.89
C TYR A 318 -18.63 14.84 8.86
N LEU A 319 -19.02 13.56 8.84
CA LEU A 319 -20.40 13.13 8.72
C LEU A 319 -21.20 13.46 9.98
N ARG A 320 -20.59 13.36 11.15
CA ARG A 320 -21.23 13.72 12.43
C ARG A 320 -21.47 15.23 12.58
N THR A 321 -20.78 16.07 11.79
CA THR A 321 -20.82 17.54 11.93
C THR A 321 -21.61 18.24 10.84
N LEU A 322 -22.40 17.51 10.04
CA LEU A 322 -23.32 18.09 9.06
C LEU A 322 -24.35 19.02 9.73
N PRO A 323 -24.84 20.10 9.06
CA PRO A 323 -24.54 20.52 7.68
C PRO A 323 -23.37 21.50 7.55
N HIS A 324 -22.57 21.35 6.48
CA HIS A 324 -21.40 22.21 6.20
C HIS A 324 -21.65 23.19 5.05
N THR A 325 -20.96 24.33 5.06
CA THR A 325 -20.90 25.23 3.89
C THR A 325 -19.94 24.68 2.82
N THR A 326 -20.10 25.12 1.57
CA THR A 326 -19.21 24.72 0.44
C THR A 326 -17.74 25.00 0.75
N PHE A 327 -17.44 26.14 1.36
CA PHE A 327 -16.07 26.51 1.72
C PHE A 327 -15.49 25.62 2.82
N ALA A 328 -16.27 25.34 3.88
CA ALA A 328 -15.85 24.44 4.94
C ALA A 328 -15.53 23.04 4.40
N THR A 329 -16.34 22.56 3.44
CA THR A 329 -16.13 21.29 2.75
C THR A 329 -14.83 21.26 1.95
N ILE A 330 -14.53 22.31 1.18
CA ILE A 330 -13.26 22.39 0.43
C ILE A 330 -12.06 22.39 1.38
N VAL A 331 -12.08 23.23 2.42
CA VAL A 331 -10.98 23.32 3.40
C VAL A 331 -10.75 21.98 4.09
N TYR A 332 -11.83 21.31 4.49
CA TYR A 332 -11.79 20.00 5.09
C TYR A 332 -11.05 18.99 4.18
N VAL A 333 -11.47 18.91 2.93
CA VAL A 333 -10.89 18.00 1.92
C VAL A 333 -9.42 18.28 1.67
N TYR A 334 -9.04 19.54 1.44
CA TYR A 334 -7.66 19.89 1.17
C TYR A 334 -6.75 19.73 2.40
N SER A 335 -7.30 19.87 3.61
CA SER A 335 -6.54 19.60 4.84
C SER A 335 -6.16 18.12 4.94
N TRP A 336 -7.09 17.21 4.60
CA TRP A 336 -6.77 15.77 4.51
C TRP A 336 -5.76 15.46 3.41
N VAL A 337 -5.93 16.04 2.22
CA VAL A 337 -4.98 15.88 1.11
C VAL A 337 -3.57 16.32 1.53
N ALA A 338 -3.47 17.45 2.23
CA ALA A 338 -2.20 17.92 2.77
C ALA A 338 -1.63 16.93 3.81
N THR A 339 -2.44 16.41 4.72
CA THR A 339 -2.01 15.39 5.69
C THR A 339 -1.45 14.15 5.00
N VAL A 340 -2.14 13.60 4.01
CA VAL A 340 -1.67 12.40 3.27
C VAL A 340 -0.32 12.66 2.59
N HIS A 341 -0.15 13.83 1.95
CA HIS A 341 1.12 14.19 1.33
C HIS A 341 2.26 14.43 2.33
N ILE A 342 1.96 14.96 3.52
CA ILE A 342 2.94 15.10 4.60
C ILE A 342 3.37 13.72 5.10
N LEU A 343 2.43 12.79 5.33
CA LEU A 343 2.73 11.43 5.76
C LEU A 343 3.55 10.67 4.71
N ASP A 344 3.19 10.78 3.42
CA ASP A 344 3.96 10.25 2.28
C ASP A 344 5.37 10.84 2.23
N GLY A 345 5.51 12.15 2.46
CA GLY A 345 6.81 12.83 2.53
C GLY A 345 7.68 12.32 3.69
N ILE A 346 7.10 12.17 4.88
CA ILE A 346 7.79 11.64 6.08
C ILE A 346 8.23 10.19 5.84
N VAL A 347 7.34 9.33 5.35
CA VAL A 347 7.68 7.93 5.07
C VAL A 347 8.71 7.85 3.94
N GLY A 348 8.57 8.64 2.88
CA GLY A 348 9.55 8.76 1.82
C GLY A 348 10.93 9.20 2.33
N TRP A 349 10.98 10.10 3.30
CA TRP A 349 12.21 10.55 3.95
C TRP A 349 12.82 9.48 4.88
N ILE A 350 12.00 8.72 5.61
CA ILE A 350 12.44 7.59 6.44
C ILE A 350 13.05 6.48 5.56
N LEU A 351 12.40 6.17 4.43
CA LEU A 351 12.80 5.08 3.55
C LEU A 351 13.92 5.45 2.57
N GLY A 352 14.00 6.72 2.16
CA GLY A 352 14.89 7.22 1.10
C GLY A 352 16.09 8.07 1.56
N GLY A 353 16.39 8.12 2.87
CA GLY A 353 17.51 8.91 3.38
C GLY A 353 18.90 8.43 2.95
N ASN A 354 19.89 9.32 3.04
CA ASN A 354 21.29 9.09 2.65
C ASN A 354 21.85 7.74 3.13
N GLU A 355 22.62 7.12 2.22
CA GLU A 355 23.27 5.82 2.39
C GLU A 355 24.09 5.78 3.68
N GLY A 356 23.58 5.10 4.70
CA GLY A 356 24.31 4.88 5.95
C GLY A 356 23.46 4.96 7.22
N GLU A 357 22.51 5.89 7.31
CA GLU A 357 21.80 6.17 8.57
C GLU A 357 20.37 5.59 8.66
N ARG A 358 19.72 5.30 7.52
CA ARG A 358 18.30 4.89 7.44
C ARG A 358 18.10 3.59 6.65
N VAL A 359 16.82 3.22 6.42
CA VAL A 359 16.40 1.95 5.80
C VAL A 359 16.99 1.75 4.40
N GLY A 360 16.99 2.79 3.55
CA GLY A 360 17.69 2.79 2.26
C GLY A 360 17.20 1.76 1.24
N SER A 361 15.92 1.37 1.28
CA SER A 361 15.37 0.32 0.41
C SER A 361 14.53 0.91 -0.73
N TYR A 362 15.03 0.77 -1.96
CA TYR A 362 14.36 1.25 -3.17
C TYR A 362 13.01 0.56 -3.44
N PRO A 363 12.88 -0.79 -3.39
CA PRO A 363 11.60 -1.47 -3.62
C PRO A 363 10.57 -1.13 -2.56
N LEU A 364 11.00 -0.96 -1.31
CA LEU A 364 10.13 -0.59 -0.20
C LEU A 364 9.57 0.83 -0.40
N GLY A 365 10.43 1.78 -0.78
CA GLY A 365 10.00 3.13 -1.13
C GLY A 365 9.00 3.17 -2.30
N TRP A 366 9.13 2.25 -3.26
CA TRP A 366 8.17 2.11 -4.36
C TRP A 366 6.79 1.67 -3.85
N ILE A 367 6.72 0.63 -3.00
CA ILE A 367 5.47 0.09 -2.46
C ILE A 367 4.76 1.09 -1.55
N PHE A 368 5.49 1.77 -0.64
CA PHE A 368 4.89 2.79 0.21
C PHE A 368 4.40 4.00 -0.58
N LYS A 369 5.12 4.39 -1.64
CA LYS A 369 4.64 5.45 -2.54
C LYS A 369 3.34 5.06 -3.24
N LEU A 370 3.23 3.80 -3.67
CA LEU A 370 2.00 3.25 -4.25
C LEU A 370 0.86 3.24 -3.23
N TYR A 371 1.13 2.84 -1.99
CA TYR A 371 0.15 2.85 -0.91
C TYR A 371 -0.44 4.25 -0.67
N PHE A 372 0.40 5.26 -0.47
CA PHE A 372 -0.08 6.63 -0.23
C PHE A 372 -0.76 7.22 -1.46
N ALA A 373 -0.24 6.95 -2.66
CA ALA A 373 -0.88 7.39 -3.90
C ALA A 373 -2.27 6.78 -4.07
N LEU A 374 -2.44 5.49 -3.79
CA LEU A 374 -3.75 4.83 -3.82
C LEU A 374 -4.66 5.36 -2.72
N THR A 375 -4.16 5.51 -1.49
CA THR A 375 -4.92 6.05 -0.35
C THR A 375 -5.50 7.41 -0.72
N TYR A 376 -4.66 8.30 -1.25
CA TYR A 376 -5.08 9.61 -1.77
C TYR A 376 -6.21 9.47 -2.81
N GLN A 377 -6.01 8.66 -3.86
CA GLN A 377 -7.00 8.49 -4.92
C GLN A 377 -8.31 7.90 -4.38
N THR A 378 -8.26 6.87 -3.53
CA THR A 378 -9.46 6.25 -2.96
C THR A 378 -10.26 7.22 -2.10
N TYR A 379 -9.61 8.07 -1.30
CA TYR A 379 -10.30 9.06 -0.48
C TYR A 379 -10.95 10.15 -1.33
N VAL A 380 -10.25 10.65 -2.35
CA VAL A 380 -10.81 11.63 -3.29
C VAL A 380 -12.05 11.06 -4.01
N ARG A 381 -12.02 9.77 -4.38
CA ARG A 381 -13.14 9.10 -5.06
C ARG A 381 -14.31 8.81 -4.12
N ALA A 382 -14.04 8.34 -2.91
CA ALA A 382 -15.05 8.15 -1.87
C ALA A 382 -15.72 9.48 -1.49
N LEU A 383 -14.96 10.57 -1.52
CA LEU A 383 -15.46 11.92 -1.35
C LEU A 383 -16.29 12.38 -2.56
N TYR A 384 -15.90 12.07 -3.81
CA TYR A 384 -16.73 12.37 -4.99
C TYR A 384 -18.11 11.70 -4.92
N ALA A 385 -18.19 10.47 -4.42
CA ALA A 385 -19.47 9.81 -4.16
C ALA A 385 -20.32 10.55 -3.09
N ARG A 386 -19.69 11.38 -2.26
CA ARG A 386 -20.34 12.13 -1.16
C ARG A 386 -20.60 13.60 -1.50
N LEU A 387 -19.92 14.17 -2.50
CA LEU A 387 -20.08 15.56 -2.94
C LEU A 387 -21.22 15.68 -3.95
N ARG A 388 -22.21 16.53 -3.62
CA ARG A 388 -23.52 16.57 -4.25
C ARG A 388 -23.68 17.61 -5.38
N SER A 389 -22.60 18.25 -5.87
CA SER A 389 -22.72 19.20 -6.99
C SER A 389 -21.77 18.91 -8.18
N PRO A 390 -22.31 18.87 -9.43
CA PRO A 390 -21.52 18.68 -10.65
C PRO A 390 -20.45 19.75 -10.89
N GLU A 391 -20.70 20.99 -10.45
CA GLU A 391 -19.74 22.09 -10.61
C GLU A 391 -18.48 21.89 -9.75
N GLN A 392 -18.65 21.44 -8.50
CA GLN A 392 -17.52 21.12 -7.61
C GLN A 392 -16.64 20.02 -8.20
N PHE A 393 -17.26 19.04 -8.85
CA PHE A 393 -16.57 17.96 -9.53
C PHE A 393 -15.69 18.45 -10.69
N ILE A 394 -16.21 19.34 -11.53
CA ILE A 394 -15.48 19.91 -12.67
C ILE A 394 -14.27 20.72 -12.17
N TYR A 395 -14.45 21.58 -11.17
CA TYR A 395 -13.35 22.38 -10.63
C TYR A 395 -12.24 21.53 -10.02
N LEU A 396 -12.59 20.48 -9.27
CA LEU A 396 -11.60 19.60 -8.65
C LEU A 396 -10.84 18.78 -9.70
N GLN A 397 -11.52 18.37 -10.77
CA GLN A 397 -10.90 17.62 -11.86
C GLN A 397 -9.96 18.48 -12.72
N ILE A 398 -10.36 19.71 -13.04
CA ILE A 398 -9.51 20.67 -13.76
C ILE A 398 -8.26 20.98 -12.92
N LEU A 399 -8.42 21.21 -11.62
CA LEU A 399 -7.31 21.51 -10.72
C LEU A 399 -6.36 20.32 -10.62
N SER A 400 -6.86 19.11 -10.41
CA SER A 400 -6.05 17.88 -10.31
C SER A 400 -5.29 17.58 -11.61
N SER A 401 -5.94 17.71 -12.78
CA SER A 401 -5.34 17.44 -14.09
C SER A 401 -4.31 18.51 -14.48
N SER A 402 -4.64 19.79 -14.28
CA SER A 402 -3.74 20.90 -14.59
C SER A 402 -2.50 20.90 -13.70
N PHE A 403 -2.68 20.59 -12.41
CA PHE A 403 -1.58 20.47 -11.46
C PHE A 403 -0.60 19.36 -11.88
N LEU A 404 -1.10 18.19 -12.32
CA LEU A 404 -0.25 17.11 -12.81
C LEU A 404 0.53 17.51 -14.09
N ILE A 405 -0.16 18.12 -15.06
CA ILE A 405 0.43 18.49 -16.35
C ILE A 405 1.52 19.55 -16.20
N ILE A 406 1.34 20.50 -15.28
CA ILE A 406 2.27 21.61 -15.07
C ILE A 406 3.36 21.24 -14.07
N LEU A 407 3.00 20.71 -12.89
CA LEU A 407 3.95 20.47 -11.81
C LEU A 407 4.86 19.27 -12.08
N GLY A 408 4.37 18.24 -12.78
CA GLY A 408 5.19 17.06 -13.12
C GLY A 408 6.47 17.44 -13.87
N PRO A 409 6.38 18.10 -15.04
CA PRO A 409 7.54 18.60 -15.76
C PRO A 409 8.35 19.64 -14.98
N LEU A 410 7.69 20.54 -14.24
CA LEU A 410 8.38 21.56 -13.44
C LEU A 410 9.29 20.95 -12.37
N THR A 411 8.82 19.90 -11.69
CA THR A 411 9.60 19.20 -10.65
C THR A 411 10.78 18.40 -11.18
N MET A 412 10.80 18.05 -12.47
CA MET A 412 11.94 17.39 -13.15
C MET A 412 12.98 18.38 -13.70
N SER A 413 12.69 19.68 -13.64
CA SER A 413 13.55 20.72 -14.19
C SER A 413 14.84 20.90 -13.36
N LYS A 414 15.93 21.29 -14.04
CA LYS A 414 17.21 21.64 -13.42
C LYS A 414 17.11 22.73 -12.34
N PRO A 415 16.36 23.85 -12.52
CA PRO A 415 16.27 24.88 -11.48
C PRO A 415 15.58 24.35 -10.21
N PHE A 416 14.58 23.47 -10.35
CA PHE A 416 13.92 22.88 -9.18
C PHE A 416 14.87 21.96 -8.39
N HIS A 417 15.66 21.13 -9.09
CA HIS A 417 16.69 20.31 -8.46
C HIS A 417 17.79 21.16 -7.80
N TYR A 418 18.19 22.27 -8.43
CA TYR A 418 19.15 23.22 -7.86
C TYR A 418 18.65 23.84 -6.56
N VAL A 419 17.38 24.26 -6.51
CA VAL A 419 16.76 24.78 -5.27
C VAL A 419 16.73 23.71 -4.18
N LEU A 420 16.36 22.47 -4.51
CA LEU A 420 16.36 21.36 -3.55
C LEU A 420 17.75 21.00 -3.03
N ALA A 421 18.77 21.11 -3.89
CA ALA A 421 20.17 20.90 -3.53
C ALA A 421 20.68 22.04 -2.64
N LEU A 422 20.32 23.29 -2.95
CA LEU A 422 20.67 24.47 -2.15
C LEU A 422 20.06 24.39 -0.74
N LEU A 423 18.82 23.91 -0.62
CA LEU A 423 18.14 23.72 0.66
C LEU A 423 18.65 22.49 1.44
N SER A 424 19.62 21.74 0.91
CA SER A 424 20.15 20.50 1.51
C SER A 424 19.06 19.44 1.78
N ILE A 425 17.94 19.52 1.06
CA ILE A 425 16.82 18.56 1.17
C ILE A 425 17.12 17.30 0.34
N ASN A 426 17.89 17.45 -0.75
CA ASN A 426 18.24 16.35 -1.62
C ASN A 426 19.75 16.32 -1.93
N GLY A 427 20.41 15.21 -1.60
CA GLY A 427 21.82 14.94 -1.94
C GLY A 427 22.02 14.12 -3.21
N GLN A 428 20.94 13.72 -3.89
CA GLN A 428 21.01 12.82 -5.06
C GLN A 428 21.44 13.55 -6.33
N THR A 429 22.13 12.80 -7.20
CA THR A 429 22.48 13.27 -8.55
C THR A 429 21.21 13.53 -9.39
N LEU A 430 21.28 14.53 -10.28
CA LEU A 430 20.18 14.89 -11.18
C LEU A 430 19.53 13.69 -11.92
N PRO A 431 20.28 12.75 -12.53
CA PRO A 431 19.65 11.60 -13.21
C PRO A 431 18.91 10.67 -12.24
N SER A 432 19.42 10.46 -11.03
CA SER A 432 18.77 9.63 -10.00
C SER A 432 17.46 10.27 -9.53
N TYR A 433 17.47 11.60 -9.36
CA TYR A 433 16.28 12.37 -9.02
C TYR A 433 15.23 12.35 -10.15
N GLN A 434 15.67 12.46 -11.41
CA GLN A 434 14.76 12.32 -12.57
C GLN A 434 14.15 10.92 -12.65
N LYS A 435 14.93 9.86 -12.40
CA LYS A 435 14.39 8.50 -12.30
C LYS A 435 13.33 8.39 -11.20
N PHE A 436 13.58 8.97 -10.02
CA PHE A 436 12.62 9.01 -8.91
C PHE A 436 11.32 9.74 -9.28
N CYS A 437 11.40 10.89 -9.96
CA CYS A 437 10.23 11.63 -10.44
C CYS A 437 9.43 10.83 -11.47
N ALA A 438 10.11 10.20 -12.45
CA ALA A 438 9.46 9.36 -13.47
C ALA A 438 8.70 8.19 -12.83
N ARG A 439 9.32 7.50 -11.86
CA ARG A 439 8.68 6.46 -11.06
C ARG A 439 7.42 6.94 -10.35
N ASN A 440 7.47 8.11 -9.72
CA ASN A 440 6.31 8.65 -9.01
C ASN A 440 5.13 8.95 -9.95
N ILE A 441 5.40 9.39 -11.17
CA ILE A 441 4.37 9.62 -12.20
C ILE A 441 3.76 8.31 -12.68
N PHE A 442 4.58 7.26 -12.85
CA PHE A 442 4.07 5.92 -13.16
C PHE A 442 3.15 5.39 -12.04
N ILE A 443 3.61 5.47 -10.79
CA ILE A 443 2.84 5.01 -9.61
C ILE A 443 1.52 5.78 -9.48
N LYS A 444 1.53 7.11 -9.69
CA LYS A 444 0.31 7.92 -9.67
C LYS A 444 -0.68 7.47 -10.75
N GLY A 445 -0.22 7.31 -11.99
CA GLY A 445 -1.07 6.83 -13.08
C GLY A 445 -1.62 5.42 -12.84
N LEU A 446 -0.83 4.55 -12.19
CA LEU A 446 -1.29 3.23 -11.79
C LEU A 446 -2.39 3.32 -10.73
N ALA A 447 -2.17 4.12 -9.68
CA ALA A 447 -3.14 4.35 -8.62
C ALA A 447 -4.46 4.92 -9.14
N GLU A 448 -4.41 5.90 -10.06
CA GLU A 448 -5.58 6.50 -10.72
C GLU A 448 -6.44 5.44 -11.43
N ASN A 449 -5.82 4.64 -12.29
CA ASN A 449 -6.55 3.64 -13.08
C ASN A 449 -7.17 2.54 -12.22
N VAL A 450 -6.39 1.99 -11.27
CA VAL A 450 -6.84 0.90 -10.38
C VAL A 450 -8.05 1.34 -9.56
N SER A 451 -7.94 2.51 -8.94
CA SER A 451 -9.02 3.02 -8.10
C SER A 451 -10.25 3.40 -8.94
N MET A 452 -10.09 3.80 -10.23
CA MET A 452 -11.24 4.29 -11.03
C MET A 452 -12.06 3.10 -11.49
N LEU A 453 -11.34 2.07 -11.97
CA LEU A 453 -11.94 0.81 -12.35
C LEU A 453 -12.67 0.17 -11.17
N THR A 454 -12.07 0.23 -9.97
CA THR A 454 -12.72 -0.27 -8.75
C THR A 454 -13.97 0.54 -8.41
N PHE A 455 -13.90 1.87 -8.50
CA PHE A 455 -15.03 2.75 -8.19
C PHE A 455 -16.21 2.54 -9.14
N LEU A 456 -15.95 2.53 -10.46
CA LEU A 456 -16.97 2.24 -11.48
C LEU A 456 -17.53 0.82 -11.32
N GLY A 457 -16.66 -0.15 -11.04
CA GLY A 457 -17.06 -1.54 -10.76
C GLY A 457 -17.96 -1.64 -9.53
N SER A 458 -17.62 -0.95 -8.44
CA SER A 458 -18.45 -0.91 -7.23
C SER A 458 -19.78 -0.21 -7.45
N ILE A 459 -19.83 0.87 -8.24
CA ILE A 459 -21.11 1.53 -8.60
C ILE A 459 -22.03 0.54 -9.32
N LEU A 460 -21.52 -0.19 -10.32
CA LEU A 460 -22.33 -1.14 -11.08
C LEU A 460 -22.78 -2.34 -10.22
N VAL A 461 -21.85 -2.93 -9.48
CA VAL A 461 -22.12 -4.15 -8.70
C VAL A 461 -23.00 -3.87 -7.49
N LEU A 462 -22.82 -2.74 -6.80
CA LEU A 462 -23.60 -2.43 -5.60
C LEU A 462 -24.97 -1.83 -5.92
N HIS A 463 -25.11 -1.11 -7.04
CA HIS A 463 -26.41 -0.58 -7.45
C HIS A 463 -27.36 -1.68 -7.95
N TYR A 464 -26.85 -2.62 -8.76
CA TYR A 464 -27.65 -3.74 -9.30
C TYR A 464 -27.56 -5.03 -8.46
N GLY A 465 -26.73 -5.04 -7.42
CA GLY A 465 -26.47 -6.23 -6.61
C GLY A 465 -27.34 -6.35 -5.36
N SER A 466 -27.29 -7.53 -4.74
CA SER A 466 -28.02 -7.83 -3.51
C SER A 466 -27.57 -7.00 -2.29
N ASN A 467 -26.43 -6.32 -2.36
CA ASN A 467 -25.83 -5.57 -1.25
C ASN A 467 -26.17 -4.07 -1.28
N LYS A 468 -27.14 -3.65 -2.09
CA LYS A 468 -27.57 -2.25 -2.22
C LYS A 468 -27.83 -1.59 -0.86
N ASP A 469 -28.53 -2.28 0.04
CA ASP A 469 -28.96 -1.72 1.33
C ASP A 469 -27.85 -1.71 2.39
N VAL A 470 -26.83 -2.55 2.24
CA VAL A 470 -25.62 -2.55 3.08
C VAL A 470 -24.70 -1.37 2.76
N TYR A 471 -24.80 -0.84 1.54
CA TYR A 471 -24.08 0.33 1.07
C TYR A 471 -25.04 1.46 0.66
N PRO A 472 -25.62 2.20 1.64
CA PRO A 472 -26.61 3.23 1.36
C PRO A 472 -26.17 4.29 0.32
N TYR A 473 -24.86 4.54 0.21
CA TYR A 473 -24.30 5.51 -0.74
C TYR A 473 -24.41 5.09 -2.22
N PHE A 474 -24.53 3.80 -2.52
CA PHE A 474 -24.66 3.28 -3.89
C PHE A 474 -26.11 2.89 -4.24
N ALA A 475 -27.07 3.21 -3.37
CA ALA A 475 -28.47 2.89 -3.58
C ALA A 475 -29.17 3.81 -4.60
N PHE A 476 -28.80 5.10 -4.65
CA PHE A 476 -29.37 6.13 -5.54
C PHE A 476 -30.92 6.15 -5.53
N ASP A 477 -31.54 6.09 -4.35
CA ASP A 477 -33.00 6.14 -4.25
C ASP A 477 -33.50 7.56 -4.55
N GLN A 478 -34.45 7.67 -5.48
CA GLN A 478 -35.15 8.93 -5.76
C GLN A 478 -36.27 9.11 -4.73
N ASP A 479 -36.23 10.20 -3.98
CA ASP A 479 -37.35 10.60 -3.14
C ASP A 479 -38.50 11.03 -4.07
N ASN A 480 -39.48 10.15 -4.29
CA ASN A 480 -40.73 10.44 -5.02
C ASN A 480 -41.72 11.28 -4.19
N SER A 481 -41.24 12.10 -3.26
CA SER A 481 -42.08 13.06 -2.57
C SER A 481 -42.53 14.15 -3.56
N PRO A 482 -43.84 14.46 -3.66
CA PRO A 482 -44.29 15.57 -4.50
C PRO A 482 -43.58 16.86 -4.08
N PRO A 483 -43.28 17.78 -5.02
CA PRO A 483 -42.54 19.01 -4.73
C PRO A 483 -43.33 19.80 -3.70
N GLN A 484 -42.88 19.72 -2.44
CA GLN A 484 -43.46 20.51 -1.38
C GLN A 484 -42.79 21.88 -1.47
N ASP A 485 -43.56 22.88 -1.88
CA ASP A 485 -43.15 24.28 -1.89
C ASP A 485 -42.67 24.69 -0.48
N SER A 486 -41.39 24.48 -0.20
CA SER A 486 -40.73 24.98 1.00
C SER A 486 -39.79 26.12 0.60
N SER A 487 -40.38 27.31 0.64
CA SER A 487 -39.72 28.61 0.73
C SER A 487 -38.38 28.58 1.50
N GLY A 488 -37.31 29.03 0.84
CA GLY A 488 -36.15 29.65 1.50
C GLY A 488 -35.08 28.74 2.09
N GLY A 489 -35.11 27.43 1.85
CA GLY A 489 -34.00 26.53 2.17
C GLY A 489 -32.86 26.68 1.14
N LEU A 490 -31.63 26.92 1.60
CA LEU A 490 -30.42 26.88 0.78
C LEU A 490 -30.36 25.60 -0.07
N PRO A 491 -29.78 25.62 -1.29
CA PRO A 491 -29.81 24.50 -2.25
C PRO A 491 -28.90 23.33 -1.86
N ILE A 492 -28.66 23.12 -0.57
CA ILE A 492 -27.75 22.11 -0.02
C ILE A 492 -28.60 21.21 0.89
N GLY A 493 -29.58 20.52 0.30
CA GLY A 493 -30.50 19.70 1.10
C GLY A 493 -31.52 18.85 0.34
N GLY A 494 -31.76 19.09 -0.96
CA GLY A 494 -32.67 18.26 -1.76
C GLY A 494 -31.92 17.17 -2.50
N GLY A 495 -32.30 15.90 -2.31
CA GLY A 495 -31.80 14.75 -3.05
C GLY A 495 -32.21 14.71 -4.53
N GLU A 496 -32.84 15.77 -5.05
CA GLU A 496 -33.52 15.82 -6.34
C GLU A 496 -32.59 15.83 -7.57
N MET A 497 -31.26 15.87 -7.41
CA MET A 497 -30.30 15.96 -8.54
C MET A 497 -29.28 14.82 -8.64
N TYR A 498 -29.32 13.80 -7.77
CA TYR A 498 -28.30 12.75 -7.74
C TYR A 498 -28.79 11.45 -8.40
N ASP A 499 -28.68 11.39 -9.72
CA ASP A 499 -29.01 10.19 -10.51
C ASP A 499 -27.78 9.27 -10.66
N PHE A 500 -28.03 7.96 -10.67
CA PHE A 500 -27.04 6.94 -11.01
C PHE A 500 -26.35 7.26 -12.35
N GLY A 501 -27.16 7.64 -13.35
CA GLY A 501 -26.67 7.97 -14.69
C GLY A 501 -25.68 9.13 -14.69
N LEU A 502 -25.95 10.18 -13.90
CA LEU A 502 -25.09 11.34 -13.77
C LEU A 502 -23.75 10.96 -13.11
N THR A 503 -23.80 10.21 -12.01
CA THR A 503 -22.60 9.79 -11.27
C THR A 503 -21.71 8.87 -12.09
N PHE A 504 -22.32 7.89 -12.77
CA PHE A 504 -21.60 6.95 -13.61
C PHE A 504 -20.95 7.66 -14.81
N TYR A 505 -21.70 8.50 -15.52
CA TYR A 505 -21.19 9.23 -16.69
C TYR A 505 -20.12 10.26 -16.29
N ALA A 506 -20.33 11.03 -15.22
CA ALA A 506 -19.34 11.98 -14.73
C ALA A 506 -18.03 11.27 -14.32
N SER A 507 -18.13 10.12 -13.65
CA SER A 507 -16.96 9.31 -13.27
C SER A 507 -16.23 8.74 -14.48
N LEU A 508 -16.95 8.31 -15.51
CA LEU A 508 -16.38 7.82 -16.76
C LEU A 508 -15.64 8.93 -17.53
N VAL A 509 -16.24 10.12 -17.63
CA VAL A 509 -15.61 11.30 -18.25
C VAL A 509 -14.35 11.69 -17.50
N THR A 510 -14.38 11.71 -16.17
CA THR A 510 -13.20 11.98 -15.36
C THR A 510 -12.11 10.94 -15.56
N TRP A 511 -12.45 9.66 -15.62
CA TRP A 511 -11.47 8.63 -15.92
C TRP A 511 -10.82 8.83 -17.30
N ALA A 512 -11.61 9.18 -18.32
CA ALA A 512 -11.09 9.51 -19.64
C ALA A 512 -10.13 10.72 -19.59
N CYS A 513 -10.48 11.77 -18.86
CA CYS A 513 -9.62 12.94 -18.64
C CYS A 513 -8.31 12.57 -17.92
N GLU A 514 -8.34 11.72 -16.90
CA GLU A 514 -7.14 11.22 -16.20
C GLU A 514 -6.23 10.42 -17.13
N ILE A 515 -6.79 9.53 -17.97
CA ILE A 515 -6.03 8.77 -18.96
C ILE A 515 -5.35 9.71 -19.96
N VAL A 516 -6.08 10.70 -20.48
CA VAL A 516 -5.56 11.68 -21.43
C VAL A 516 -4.48 12.54 -20.78
N ALA A 517 -4.70 13.06 -19.58
CA ALA A 517 -3.71 13.84 -18.84
C ALA A 517 -2.43 13.04 -18.58
N GLY A 518 -2.57 11.77 -18.15
CA GLY A 518 -1.43 10.87 -17.96
C GLY A 518 -0.70 10.55 -19.26
N TRP A 519 -1.40 10.47 -20.40
CA TRP A 519 -0.78 10.32 -21.71
C TRP A 519 0.00 11.59 -22.12
N ILE A 520 -0.59 12.77 -21.95
CA ILE A 520 0.04 14.07 -22.24
C ILE A 520 1.33 14.21 -21.42
N VAL A 521 1.30 13.96 -20.10
CA VAL A 521 2.51 14.08 -19.26
C VAL A 521 3.61 13.12 -19.71
N ARG A 522 3.29 11.87 -20.03
CA ARG A 522 4.30 10.93 -20.55
C ARG A 522 4.92 11.42 -21.86
N ARG A 523 4.13 12.05 -22.74
CA ARG A 523 4.65 12.67 -23.98
C ARG A 523 5.53 13.87 -23.69
N VAL A 524 5.12 14.77 -22.80
CA VAL A 524 5.91 15.95 -22.40
C VAL A 524 7.26 15.51 -21.83
N LEU A 525 7.29 14.48 -20.99
CA LEU A 525 8.54 13.97 -20.41
C LEU A 525 9.43 13.26 -21.42
N TRP A 526 8.83 12.53 -22.36
CA TRP A 526 9.56 11.89 -23.44
C TRP A 526 10.23 12.94 -24.35
N TYR A 527 9.50 13.97 -24.77
CA TYR A 527 10.06 15.03 -25.62
C TYR A 527 11.02 15.97 -24.88
N GLY A 528 10.75 16.30 -23.61
CA GLY A 528 11.55 17.27 -22.85
C GLY A 528 12.84 16.69 -22.27
N TRP A 529 12.80 15.46 -21.75
CA TRP A 529 13.92 14.87 -20.99
C TRP A 529 14.39 13.51 -21.54
N ASN A 530 13.82 13.00 -22.64
CA ASN A 530 14.07 11.65 -23.16
C ASN A 530 13.87 10.55 -22.11
N SER A 531 13.01 10.80 -21.11
CA SER A 531 12.71 9.85 -20.04
C SER A 531 11.51 9.00 -20.41
N ASP A 532 11.72 7.70 -20.64
CA ASP A 532 10.63 6.75 -20.83
C ASP A 532 10.12 6.26 -19.47
N VAL A 533 9.06 6.92 -18.99
CA VAL A 533 8.37 6.58 -17.72
C VAL A 533 7.91 5.12 -17.69
N THR A 534 7.45 4.57 -18.82
CA THR A 534 6.95 3.19 -18.86
C THR A 534 8.10 2.20 -18.93
N GLY A 535 9.14 2.51 -19.70
CA GLY A 535 10.37 1.72 -19.79
C GLY A 535 11.07 1.57 -18.44
N GLU A 536 11.23 2.67 -17.70
CA GLU A 536 11.82 2.66 -16.35
C GLU A 536 10.99 1.81 -15.38
N ALA A 537 9.66 1.94 -15.39
CA ALA A 537 8.79 1.14 -14.54
C ALA A 537 8.85 -0.37 -14.87
N LYS A 538 8.96 -0.73 -16.16
CA LYS A 538 9.17 -2.12 -16.57
C LYS A 538 10.50 -2.66 -16.03
N ALA A 539 11.56 -1.87 -16.13
CA ALA A 539 12.88 -2.24 -15.65
C ALA A 539 12.88 -2.45 -14.12
N ASP A 540 12.23 -1.56 -13.38
CA ASP A 540 12.12 -1.66 -11.91
C ASP A 540 11.33 -2.93 -11.50
N LEU A 541 10.20 -3.22 -12.17
CA LEU A 541 9.41 -4.44 -11.92
C LEU A 541 10.17 -5.73 -12.27
N ALA A 542 10.94 -5.73 -13.36
CA ALA A 542 11.71 -6.89 -13.79
C ALA A 542 12.95 -7.13 -12.91
N MET A 543 13.60 -6.05 -12.43
CA MET A 543 14.75 -6.12 -11.53
C MET A 543 14.35 -6.68 -10.17
N TRP A 544 13.20 -6.27 -9.64
CA TRP A 544 12.69 -6.64 -8.32
C TRP A 544 11.40 -7.44 -8.46
N PRO A 545 11.47 -8.78 -8.61
CA PRO A 545 10.31 -9.57 -8.97
C PRO A 545 9.25 -9.62 -7.84
N GLU A 546 9.64 -9.41 -6.58
CA GLU A 546 8.73 -9.27 -5.42
C GLU A 546 7.82 -8.02 -5.47
N LEU A 547 8.18 -7.02 -6.29
CA LEU A 547 7.47 -5.74 -6.36
C LEU A 547 6.10 -5.88 -7.02
N LEU A 548 5.96 -6.79 -8.00
CA LEU A 548 4.69 -7.06 -8.67
C LEU A 548 3.64 -7.70 -7.75
N PRO A 549 3.88 -8.87 -7.09
CA PRO A 549 2.89 -9.48 -6.22
C PRO A 549 2.59 -8.58 -5.00
N THR A 550 3.61 -7.94 -4.42
CA THR A 550 3.39 -6.99 -3.31
C THR A 550 2.56 -5.80 -3.77
N GLY A 551 2.84 -5.26 -4.96
CA GLY A 551 2.09 -4.17 -5.57
C GLY A 551 0.64 -4.52 -5.92
N VAL A 552 0.28 -5.78 -6.14
CA VAL A 552 -1.14 -6.14 -6.33
C VAL A 552 -1.83 -6.31 -4.97
N VAL A 553 -1.18 -6.96 -4.00
CA VAL A 553 -1.74 -7.11 -2.64
C VAL A 553 -1.95 -5.75 -1.97
N VAL A 554 -1.01 -4.82 -2.15
CA VAL A 554 -1.10 -3.45 -1.65
C VAL A 554 -2.32 -2.72 -2.21
N MET A 555 -2.59 -2.92 -3.50
CA MET A 555 -3.76 -2.34 -4.17
C MET A 555 -5.05 -2.94 -3.64
N VAL A 556 -5.16 -4.27 -3.58
CA VAL A 556 -6.37 -4.94 -3.09
C VAL A 556 -6.69 -4.49 -1.66
N HIS A 557 -5.70 -4.48 -0.76
CA HIS A 557 -5.92 -4.06 0.62
C HIS A 557 -6.42 -2.61 0.72
N VAL A 558 -5.80 -1.67 0.01
CA VAL A 558 -6.22 -0.25 0.01
C VAL A 558 -7.65 -0.09 -0.51
N LEU A 559 -7.99 -0.78 -1.59
CA LEU A 559 -9.33 -0.75 -2.18
C LEU A 559 -10.37 -1.39 -1.24
N GLN A 560 -10.03 -2.49 -0.60
CA GLN A 560 -10.88 -3.11 0.42
C GLN A 560 -11.08 -2.17 1.62
N ASN A 561 -10.03 -1.48 2.08
CA ASN A 561 -10.15 -0.48 3.15
C ASN A 561 -11.14 0.63 2.77
N MET A 562 -11.08 1.13 1.53
CA MET A 562 -12.02 2.14 1.02
C MET A 562 -13.45 1.63 1.05
N LEU A 563 -13.71 0.43 0.52
CA LEU A 563 -15.06 -0.14 0.48
C LEU A 563 -15.57 -0.45 1.89
N PHE A 564 -14.71 -0.97 2.76
CA PHE A 564 -15.05 -1.27 4.16
C PHE A 564 -15.43 -0.02 4.96
N SER A 565 -14.74 1.11 4.73
CA SER A 565 -15.07 2.42 5.32
C SER A 565 -16.49 2.91 4.98
N ILE A 566 -17.02 2.51 3.81
CA ILE A 566 -18.32 2.98 3.31
C ILE A 566 -19.49 2.11 3.81
N VAL A 567 -19.24 0.86 4.20
CA VAL A 567 -20.26 -0.06 4.73
C VAL A 567 -20.90 0.51 5.99
N ARG A 568 -22.19 0.27 6.23
CA ARG A 568 -22.81 0.56 7.54
C ARG A 568 -23.20 -0.74 8.23
N LEU A 569 -22.52 -1.02 9.35
CA LEU A 569 -22.68 -2.27 10.08
C LEU A 569 -23.72 -2.13 11.19
N LYS A 570 -24.81 -2.90 11.07
CA LYS A 570 -25.70 -3.23 12.18
C LYS A 570 -25.88 -4.74 12.18
N PHE A 571 -25.69 -5.38 13.34
CA PHE A 571 -25.76 -6.83 13.46
C PHE A 571 -27.06 -7.23 14.15
N HIS A 572 -27.70 -8.28 13.61
CA HIS A 572 -28.87 -8.93 14.19
C HIS A 572 -28.56 -9.45 15.62
#